data_AF-A0A558CXN1-F1
#
_entry.id   AF-A0A558CXN1-F1
#
_cell.length_a   1.000
_cell.length_b   1.000
_cell.length_c   1.000
_cell.angle_alpha   90.00
_cell.angle_beta   90.00
_cell.angle_gamma   90.00
#
_symmetry.space_group_name_H-M   'P 1'
#
loop_
_entity.id
_entity.type
_entity.pdbx_description
1 polymer ?
#
loop_
_entity_poly.entity_id
_entity_poly.type
_entity_poly.pdbx_seq_one_letter_code
_entity_poly.pdbx_strand_id
1 'polypeptide(L)'
;MIKKQFKEIYSIYEIIYNKEELKQQSVDEIIADLKQMIIDHPVIAYIDTFDQYQQTKRVNGEINPAIRAAQNIIFCFGMELPTPEVLAVRPRSIGVCELEESYVINFMEAPNASANATMVEMIKSLK
;
A
#
# COMPACT_ATOMS: atom_id res chain seq x y z
N MET A 1 10.54 6.61 5.01
CA MET A 1 9.08 6.73 5.01
C MET A 1 8.71 7.83 5.97
N ILE A 2 7.93 8.81 5.52
CA ILE A 2 7.50 9.99 6.28
C ILE A 2 6.02 9.85 6.64
N LYS A 3 5.61 10.33 7.81
CA LYS A 3 4.20 10.47 8.19
C LYS A 3 3.72 11.87 7.80
N LYS A 4 2.56 11.99 7.15
CA LYS A 4 1.97 13.29 6.77
C LYS A 4 0.45 13.28 6.86
N GLN A 5 -0.17 14.47 6.91
CA GLN A 5 -1.61 14.65 6.79
C GLN A 5 -1.99 14.81 5.31
N PHE A 6 -2.77 13.87 4.78
CA PHE A 6 -3.38 13.95 3.46
C PHE A 6 -4.79 14.52 3.58
N LYS A 7 -5.10 15.55 2.76
CA LYS A 7 -6.35 16.32 2.87
C LYS A 7 -6.67 16.77 4.31
N GLU A 8 -5.62 17.12 5.07
CA GLU A 8 -5.70 17.66 6.45
C GLU A 8 -6.26 16.74 7.53
N ILE A 9 -6.85 15.59 7.18
CA ILE A 9 -7.55 14.69 8.12
C ILE A 9 -7.05 13.24 8.08
N TYR A 10 -6.39 12.81 7.00
CA TYR A 10 -5.93 11.44 6.85
C TYR A 10 -4.45 11.34 7.18
N SER A 11 -4.12 10.69 8.28
CA SER A 11 -2.73 10.36 8.61
C SER A 11 -2.26 9.21 7.73
N ILE A 12 -1.27 9.47 6.88
CA ILE A 12 -0.67 8.45 5.99
C ILE A 12 0.84 8.36 6.19
N TYR A 13 1.38 7.18 5.92
CA TYR A 13 2.81 6.97 5.72
C TYR A 13 3.09 6.96 4.22
N GLU A 14 4.16 7.61 3.79
CA GLU A 14 4.59 7.65 2.39
C GLU A 14 6.10 7.51 2.26
N ILE A 15 6.54 6.81 1.23
CA ILE A 15 7.90 6.86 0.73
C ILE A 15 7.87 7.02 -0.78
N ILE A 16 8.88 7.71 -1.30
CA ILE A 16 9.14 7.81 -2.73
C ILE A 16 10.50 7.14 -2.95
N TYR A 17 10.54 6.18 -3.85
CA TYR A 17 11.78 5.57 -4.34
C TYR A 17 11.99 6.00 -5.77
N ASN A 18 13.19 6.49 -6.10
CA ASN A 18 13.57 6.59 -7.51
C ASN A 18 13.66 5.18 -8.11
N LYS A 19 13.39 5.02 -9.40
CA LYS A 19 13.45 3.71 -10.07
C LYS A 19 14.80 3.01 -9.90
N GLU A 20 15.88 3.78 -9.86
CA GLU A 20 17.25 3.27 -9.65
C GLU A 20 17.51 2.74 -8.22
N GLU A 21 16.68 3.10 -7.23
CA GLU A 21 16.83 2.64 -5.85
C GLU A 21 16.24 1.25 -5.61
N LEU A 22 15.42 0.76 -6.55
CA LEU A 22 14.71 -0.51 -6.46
C LEU A 22 15.19 -1.46 -7.57
N LYS A 23 15.13 -2.76 -7.27
CA LYS A 23 15.42 -3.78 -8.30
C LYS A 23 14.20 -4.02 -9.19
N GLN A 24 13.01 -3.76 -8.65
CA GLN A 24 11.73 -3.94 -9.29
C GLN A 24 11.54 -2.92 -10.41
N GLN A 25 11.05 -3.36 -11.56
CA GLN A 25 10.90 -2.56 -12.77
C GLN A 25 9.44 -2.19 -13.07
N SER A 26 8.50 -2.62 -12.22
CA SER A 26 7.07 -2.33 -12.39
C SER A 26 6.31 -2.33 -11.06
N VAL A 27 5.10 -1.76 -11.08
CA VAL A 27 4.14 -1.86 -9.97
C VAL A 27 3.83 -3.32 -9.64
N ASP A 28 3.65 -4.17 -10.65
CA ASP A 28 3.31 -5.59 -10.47
C ASP A 28 4.42 -6.34 -9.71
N GLU A 29 5.70 -6.06 -9.99
CA GLU A 29 6.83 -6.65 -9.27
C GLU A 29 6.89 -6.22 -7.82
N ILE A 30 6.68 -4.92 -7.53
CA ILE A 30 6.62 -4.41 -6.15
C ILE A 30 5.46 -5.05 -5.38
N ILE A 31 4.29 -5.18 -6.03
CA ILE A 31 3.11 -5.82 -5.44
C ILE A 31 3.35 -7.30 -5.18
N ALA A 32 4.06 -8.00 -6.08
CA ALA A 32 4.42 -9.40 -5.88
C ALA A 32 5.32 -9.59 -4.65
N ASP A 33 6.34 -8.74 -4.48
CA ASP A 33 7.23 -8.79 -3.30
C ASP A 33 6.48 -8.50 -2.00
N LEU A 34 5.65 -7.44 -1.99
CA LEU A 34 4.80 -7.13 -0.84
C LEU A 34 3.82 -8.28 -0.52
N LYS A 35 3.25 -8.90 -1.55
CA LYS A 35 2.36 -10.05 -1.41
C LYS A 35 3.08 -11.24 -0.78
N GLN A 36 4.32 -11.52 -1.19
CA GLN A 36 5.12 -12.58 -0.59
C GLN A 36 5.37 -12.30 0.90
N MET A 37 5.80 -11.08 1.26
CA MET A 37 5.97 -10.68 2.66
C MET A 37 4.68 -10.80 3.48
N ILE A 38 3.52 -10.49 2.88
CA ILE A 38 2.21 -10.63 3.52
C ILE A 38 1.86 -12.11 3.75
N ILE A 39 2.05 -12.97 2.75
CA ILE A 39 1.73 -14.41 2.82
C ILE A 39 2.64 -15.12 3.83
N ASP A 40 3.92 -14.73 3.91
CA ASP A 40 4.89 -15.33 4.83
C ASP A 40 4.68 -14.87 6.28
N HIS A 41 3.91 -13.81 6.51
CA HIS A 41 3.70 -13.26 7.84
C HIS A 41 2.64 -14.07 8.62
N PRO A 42 2.94 -14.57 9.84
CA PRO A 42 2.11 -15.57 10.54
C PRO A 42 0.72 -15.10 10.97
N VAL A 43 0.48 -13.78 10.99
CA VAL A 43 -0.77 -13.17 11.51
C VAL A 43 -1.44 -12.22 10.52
N ILE A 44 -1.03 -12.25 9.24
CA ILE A 44 -1.66 -11.44 8.19
C ILE A 44 -2.34 -12.37 7.18
N ALA A 45 -3.57 -12.02 6.80
CA ALA A 45 -4.27 -12.66 5.69
C ALA A 45 -4.24 -11.74 4.47
N TYR A 46 -3.70 -12.22 3.36
CA TYR A 46 -3.91 -11.62 2.05
C TYR A 46 -5.39 -11.70 1.67
N ILE A 47 -5.93 -10.63 1.07
CA ILE A 47 -7.32 -10.57 0.62
C ILE A 47 -7.36 -10.47 -0.90
N ASP A 48 -6.79 -9.41 -1.47
CA ASP A 48 -6.82 -9.19 -2.92
C ASP A 48 -5.78 -8.15 -3.35
N THR A 49 -5.58 -8.03 -4.67
CA THR A 49 -4.87 -6.92 -5.31
C THR A 49 -5.85 -6.20 -6.23
N PHE A 50 -6.00 -4.90 -6.02
CA PHE A 50 -6.89 -4.07 -6.81
C PHE A 50 -6.12 -3.16 -7.76
N ASP A 51 -6.38 -3.31 -9.07
CA ASP A 51 -5.82 -2.41 -10.08
C ASP A 51 -6.64 -1.12 -10.19
N GLN A 52 -6.27 -0.16 -9.34
CA GLN A 52 -6.90 1.15 -9.26
C GLN A 52 -6.79 1.92 -10.59
N TYR A 53 -5.68 1.77 -11.30
CA TYR A 53 -5.42 2.46 -12.56
C TYR A 53 -6.33 1.94 -13.68
N GLN A 54 -6.39 0.62 -13.87
CA GLN A 54 -7.27 0.01 -14.87
C GLN A 54 -8.74 0.22 -14.54
N GLN A 55 -9.12 0.13 -13.25
CA GLN A 55 -10.47 0.48 -12.82
C GLN A 55 -10.84 1.91 -13.25
N THR A 56 -9.98 2.87 -12.96
CA THR A 56 -10.24 4.29 -13.26
C THR A 56 -10.34 4.52 -14.77
N LYS A 57 -9.47 3.87 -15.56
CA LYS A 57 -9.58 3.88 -17.03
C LYS A 57 -10.91 3.30 -17.52
N ARG A 58 -11.30 2.14 -17.00
CA ARG A 58 -12.52 1.43 -17.43
C ARG A 58 -13.79 2.27 -17.29
N VAL A 59 -13.84 3.14 -16.29
CA VAL A 59 -15.00 4.02 -16.03
C VAL A 59 -14.83 5.42 -16.63
N ASN A 60 -13.82 5.64 -17.49
CA ASN A 60 -13.47 6.96 -18.04
C ASN A 60 -13.24 8.02 -16.95
N GLY A 61 -12.66 7.62 -15.81
CA GLY A 61 -12.30 8.52 -14.74
C GLY A 61 -11.06 9.36 -15.06
N GLU A 62 -10.87 10.44 -14.33
CA GLU A 62 -9.70 11.30 -14.46
C GLU A 62 -8.47 10.64 -13.83
N ILE A 63 -7.37 10.59 -14.58
CA ILE A 63 -6.07 10.11 -14.12
C ILE A 63 -5.07 11.22 -14.36
N ASN A 64 -4.31 11.58 -13.32
CA ASN A 64 -3.19 12.50 -13.48
C ASN A 64 -2.21 11.94 -14.54
N PRO A 65 -1.86 12.70 -15.59
CA PRO A 65 -1.05 12.21 -16.72
C PRO A 65 0.36 11.74 -16.33
N ALA A 66 0.85 12.12 -15.15
CA ALA A 66 2.11 11.62 -14.61
C ALA A 66 2.03 10.17 -14.11
N ILE A 67 0.83 9.66 -13.78
CA ILE A 67 0.63 8.29 -13.28
C ILE A 67 0.70 7.29 -14.44
N ARG A 68 1.61 6.33 -14.34
CA ARG A 68 1.83 5.28 -15.34
C ARG A 68 1.10 3.98 -15.00
N ALA A 69 1.09 3.62 -13.72
CA ALA A 69 0.37 2.47 -13.16
C ALA A 69 0.07 2.72 -11.68
N ALA A 70 -0.99 2.12 -11.15
CA ALA A 70 -1.32 2.21 -9.73
C ALA A 70 -2.16 1.02 -9.27
N GLN A 71 -1.73 0.38 -8.20
CA GLN A 71 -2.41 -0.76 -7.60
C GLN A 71 -2.44 -0.63 -6.08
N ASN A 72 -3.43 -1.30 -5.47
CA ASN A 72 -3.53 -1.48 -4.02
C ASN A 72 -3.43 -2.97 -3.70
N ILE A 73 -2.55 -3.34 -2.78
CA ILE A 73 -2.57 -4.68 -2.16
C ILE A 73 -3.38 -4.61 -0.86
N ILE A 74 -4.35 -5.50 -0.70
CA ILE A 74 -5.34 -5.51 0.39
C ILE A 74 -5.13 -6.74 1.27
N PHE A 75 -5.05 -6.53 2.58
CA PHE A 75 -4.75 -7.57 3.57
C PHE A 75 -5.26 -7.18 4.95
N CYS A 76 -5.30 -8.10 5.90
CA CYS A 76 -5.72 -7.81 7.26
C CYS A 76 -4.87 -8.51 8.31
N PHE A 77 -4.56 -7.81 9.40
CA PHE A 77 -3.98 -8.40 10.61
C PHE A 77 -5.08 -9.12 11.40
N GLY A 78 -4.81 -10.36 11.81
CA GLY A 78 -5.79 -11.25 12.43
C GLY A 78 -5.60 -11.49 13.93
N MET A 79 -4.74 -10.73 14.63
CA MET A 79 -4.40 -11.04 16.03
C MET A 79 -5.55 -10.83 17.02
N GLU A 80 -6.36 -9.78 16.84
CA GLU A 80 -7.39 -9.40 17.80
C GLU A 80 -8.63 -8.83 17.11
N LEU A 81 -9.82 -9.13 17.66
CA LEU A 81 -11.11 -8.57 17.26
C LEU A 81 -11.87 -8.08 18.53
N PRO A 82 -11.40 -7.02 19.20
CA PRO A 82 -11.87 -6.63 20.53
C PRO A 82 -13.29 -6.06 20.53
N THR A 83 -13.70 -5.41 19.44
CA THR A 83 -15.04 -4.83 19.28
C THR A 83 -15.50 -4.92 17.82
N PRO A 84 -16.82 -4.85 17.52
CA PRO A 84 -17.32 -4.84 16.14
C PRO A 84 -16.85 -3.63 15.31
N GLU A 85 -16.61 -2.48 15.94
CA GLU A 85 -16.21 -1.23 15.27
C GLU A 85 -14.89 -1.36 14.51
N VAL A 86 -14.01 -2.30 14.91
CA VAL A 86 -12.75 -2.54 14.20
C VAL A 86 -12.98 -2.99 12.75
N LEU A 87 -14.16 -3.55 12.43
CA LEU A 87 -14.53 -3.92 11.06
C LEU A 87 -14.73 -2.70 10.16
N ALA A 88 -15.06 -1.52 10.71
CA ALA A 88 -15.18 -0.28 9.94
C ALA A 88 -13.81 0.31 9.53
N VAL A 89 -12.75 -0.09 10.22
CA VAL A 89 -11.37 0.38 10.00
C VAL A 89 -10.45 -0.74 9.56
N ARG A 90 -11.01 -1.78 8.93
CA ARG A 90 -10.32 -2.91 8.29
C ARG A 90 -11.00 -3.18 6.93
N PRO A 91 -10.32 -3.77 5.93
CA PRO A 91 -8.93 -4.26 5.91
C PRO A 91 -7.87 -3.13 5.86
N ARG A 92 -6.60 -3.50 5.77
CA ARG A 92 -5.47 -2.60 5.46
C ARG A 92 -5.15 -2.68 3.97
N SER A 93 -4.53 -1.62 3.46
CA SER A 93 -4.05 -1.57 2.08
C SER A 93 -2.77 -0.78 1.96
N ILE A 94 -1.84 -1.26 1.15
CA ILE A 94 -0.68 -0.49 0.68
C ILE A 94 -0.93 -0.12 -0.78
N GLY A 95 -0.83 1.16 -1.11
CA GLY A 95 -0.88 1.66 -2.47
C GLY A 95 0.53 1.76 -3.06
N VAL A 96 0.69 1.30 -4.30
CA VAL A 96 1.91 1.42 -5.10
C VAL A 96 1.55 2.14 -6.38
N CYS A 97 2.19 3.28 -6.64
CA CYS A 97 1.94 4.13 -7.80
C CYS A 97 3.25 4.39 -8.52
N GLU A 98 3.27 4.18 -9.83
CA GLU A 98 4.40 4.49 -10.69
C GLU A 98 4.22 5.86 -11.35
N LEU A 99 5.26 6.67 -11.24
CA LEU A 99 5.50 7.90 -11.98
C LEU A 99 6.63 7.66 -13.00
N GLU A 100 7.00 8.69 -13.76
CA GLU A 100 8.05 8.60 -14.77
C GLU A 100 9.37 8.05 -14.22
N GLU A 101 9.89 8.67 -13.16
CA GLU A 101 11.21 8.37 -12.57
C GLU A 101 11.16 7.71 -11.19
N SER A 102 9.96 7.50 -10.63
CA SER A 102 9.82 7.05 -9.24
C SER A 102 8.59 6.19 -8.99
N TYR A 103 8.62 5.48 -7.86
CA TYR A 103 7.48 4.81 -7.26
C TYR A 103 7.09 5.52 -5.98
N VAL A 104 5.80 5.83 -5.83
CA VAL A 104 5.20 6.33 -4.59
C VAL A 104 4.50 5.17 -3.90
N ILE A 105 4.92 4.85 -2.69
CA ILE A 105 4.33 3.76 -1.89
C ILE A 105 3.77 4.35 -0.59
N ASN A 106 2.51 4.10 -0.31
CA ASN A 106 1.83 4.68 0.86
C ASN A 106 0.78 3.76 1.48
N PHE A 107 0.43 4.05 2.74
CA PHE A 107 -0.72 3.45 3.41
C PHE A 107 -1.27 4.40 4.47
N MET A 108 -2.55 4.24 4.80
CA MET A 108 -3.20 4.98 5.87
C MET A 108 -2.83 4.39 7.23
N GLU A 109 -2.47 5.26 8.19
CA GLU A 109 -2.15 4.86 9.56
C GLU A 109 -3.27 3.99 10.15
N ALA A 110 -2.90 2.81 10.63
CA ALA A 110 -3.77 1.95 11.39
C ALA A 110 -3.82 2.40 12.86
N PRO A 111 -4.93 2.14 13.58
CA PRO A 111 -5.00 2.39 15.02
C PRO A 111 -3.95 1.63 15.84
N ASN A 112 -3.47 0.50 15.33
CA ASN A 112 -2.45 -0.33 15.99
C ASN A 112 -1.04 0.04 15.49
N ALA A 113 -0.18 0.49 16.41
CA ALA A 113 1.19 0.90 16.09
C ALA A 113 2.09 -0.24 15.58
N SER A 114 1.88 -1.48 16.04
CA SER A 114 2.61 -2.65 15.54
C SER A 114 2.25 -2.96 14.09
N ALA A 115 0.98 -2.84 13.71
CA ALA A 115 0.57 -2.98 12.31
C ALA A 115 1.25 -1.93 11.41
N ASN A 116 1.36 -0.68 11.88
CA ASN A 116 2.09 0.37 11.16
C ASN A 116 3.57 0.04 11.02
N ALA A 117 4.23 -0.41 12.10
CA ALA A 117 5.63 -0.80 12.08
C ALA A 117 5.89 -1.93 11.06
N THR A 118 5.07 -2.97 11.04
CA THR A 118 5.16 -4.06 10.07
C THR A 118 5.02 -3.57 8.63
N MET A 119 4.04 -2.73 8.33
CA MET A 119 3.88 -2.18 6.97
C MET A 119 5.06 -1.27 6.57
N VAL A 120 5.59 -0.47 7.49
CA VAL A 120 6.79 0.34 7.25
C VAL A 120 8.00 -0.56 6.96
N GLU A 121 8.17 -1.65 7.71
CA GLU A 121 9.26 -2.60 7.52
C GLU A 121 9.16 -3.30 6.16
N MET A 122 7.98 -3.83 5.80
CA MET A 122 7.75 -4.45 4.49
C MET A 122 8.14 -3.51 3.33
N ILE A 123 7.71 -2.25 3.40
CA ILE A 123 7.99 -1.26 2.35
C ILE A 123 9.47 -0.85 2.33
N LYS A 124 10.14 -0.82 3.48
CA LYS A 124 11.59 -0.53 3.56
C LYS A 124 12.44 -1.68 3.03
N SER A 125 12.02 -2.91 3.22
CA SER A 125 12.72 -4.12 2.75
C SER A 125 12.66 -4.33 1.24
N LEU A 126 11.93 -3.49 0.49
CA LEU A 126 11.94 -3.48 -0.98
C LEU A 126 13.30 -3.03 -1.55
N LYS A 127 14.07 -2.25 -0.78
CA LYS A 127 15.41 -1.75 -1.12
C LYS A 127 16.48 -2.63 -0.48
#